data_AF-A0A4U9HUF8-F1
#
_entry.id   AF-A0A4U9HUF8-F1
#
_cell.length_a   1.000
_cell.length_b   1.000
_cell.length_c   1.000
_cell.angle_alpha   90.00
_cell.angle_beta   90.00
_cell.angle_gamma   90.00
#
_symmetry.space_group_name_H-M   'P 1'
#
loop_
_entity.id
_entity.type
_entity.pdbx_description
1 polymer ?
#
loop_
_entity_poly.entity_id
_entity_poly.type
_entity_poly.pdbx_seq_one_letter_code
_entity_poly.pdbx_strand_id
1 'polypeptide(L)'
;MVAMSRNIKNSYVQFFLGCIIIIGIANFLFVGLEEKVSSFSPLLFPMLTIFLLVFHLVIACFMVMKYWCDRKRLYLMAFAFAYTGSAMLMAGTLSSYPAWLDLHQYNVVNYNDAMIFFTFRHLLMSILFITSALLYAIRNKPLSRRFHFSLLFGVSLFTVVIVMLAWIYSSCSPLLSLDLVDNETRHYMLLWKKAISVALIVFWVVTLATLMIITRVRNMFWVGGNLFVSVIL
;
A
#
# COMPACT_ATOMS: atom_id res chain seq x y z
N MET A 1 33.18 18.89 3.84
CA MET A 1 32.34 17.82 3.26
C MET A 1 31.92 16.72 4.26
N VAL A 2 32.78 16.32 5.22
CA VAL A 2 32.47 15.24 6.19
C VAL A 2 31.32 15.58 7.16
N ALA A 3 31.26 16.81 7.71
CA ALA A 3 30.22 17.22 8.65
C ALA A 3 28.79 17.21 8.07
N MET A 4 28.64 17.56 6.78
CA MET A 4 27.36 17.57 6.10
C MET A 4 26.83 16.15 5.82
N SER A 5 27.72 15.19 5.56
CA SER A 5 27.34 13.76 5.44
C SER A 5 26.88 13.17 6.78
N ARG A 6 27.52 13.59 7.88
CA ARG A 6 27.25 13.10 9.24
C ARG A 6 25.91 13.62 9.77
N ASN A 7 25.57 14.88 9.46
CA ASN A 7 24.29 15.48 9.82
C ASN A 7 23.11 14.84 9.04
N ILE A 8 23.31 14.58 7.75
CA ILE A 8 22.33 13.85 6.91
C ILE A 8 22.13 12.40 7.41
N LYS A 9 23.22 11.71 7.80
CA LYS A 9 23.15 10.35 8.39
C LYS A 9 22.36 10.35 9.71
N ASN A 10 22.51 11.39 10.52
CA ASN A 10 21.79 11.55 11.79
C ASN A 10 20.28 11.76 11.58
N SER A 11 19.87 12.55 10.58
CA SER A 11 18.44 12.75 10.28
C SER A 11 17.74 11.48 9.76
N TYR A 12 18.42 10.59 9.04
CA TYR A 12 17.82 9.29 8.68
C TYR A 12 17.61 8.39 9.88
N VAL A 13 18.60 8.34 10.78
CA VAL A 13 18.50 7.54 12.01
C VAL A 13 17.36 8.07 12.88
N GLN A 14 17.23 9.40 13.01
CA GLN A 14 16.11 10.04 13.71
C GLN A 14 14.75 9.75 13.05
N PHE A 15 14.64 9.81 11.72
CA PHE A 15 13.41 9.49 11.01
C PHE A 15 13.02 8.01 11.16
N PHE A 16 14.00 7.10 11.05
CA PHE A 16 13.80 5.67 11.20
C PHE A 16 13.39 5.30 12.64
N LEU A 17 14.06 5.87 13.65
CA LEU A 17 13.66 5.75 15.05
C LEU A 17 12.25 6.32 15.29
N GLY A 18 11.93 7.47 14.68
CA GLY A 18 10.59 8.06 14.71
C GLY A 18 9.53 7.11 14.13
N CYS A 19 9.82 6.43 13.02
CA CYS A 19 8.92 5.43 12.45
C CYS A 19 8.72 4.24 13.41
N ILE A 20 9.78 3.71 14.02
CA ILE A 20 9.69 2.62 15.01
C ILE A 20 8.83 3.06 16.20
N ILE A 21 9.02 4.28 16.70
CA ILE A 21 8.23 4.82 17.82
C ILE A 21 6.75 4.92 17.43
N ILE A 22 6.43 5.46 16.25
CA ILE A 22 5.04 5.58 15.78
C ILE A 22 4.40 4.21 15.61
N ILE A 23 5.10 3.25 14.99
CA ILE A 23 4.62 1.86 14.84
C ILE A 23 4.40 1.23 16.23
N GLY A 24 5.34 1.42 17.15
CA GLY A 24 5.25 0.91 18.52
C GLY A 24 4.07 1.51 19.30
N ILE A 25 3.84 2.82 19.19
CA ILE A 25 2.68 3.49 19.80
C ILE A 25 1.38 2.99 19.17
N ALA A 26 1.31 2.91 17.83
CA ALA A 26 0.14 2.42 17.13
C ALA A 26 -0.20 0.98 17.54
N ASN A 27 0.81 0.11 17.64
CA ASN A 27 0.65 -1.27 18.08
C ASN A 27 0.22 -1.35 19.55
N PHE A 28 0.84 -0.57 20.45
CA PHE A 28 0.45 -0.51 21.85
C PHE A 28 -1.00 -0.04 22.04
N LEU A 29 -1.41 1.00 21.30
CA LEU A 29 -2.79 1.48 21.29
C LEU A 29 -3.74 0.41 20.75
N PHE A 30 -3.34 -0.33 19.70
CA PHE A 30 -4.14 -1.40 19.11
C PHE A 30 -4.36 -2.54 20.11
N VAL A 31 -3.30 -3.06 20.74
CA VAL A 31 -3.39 -4.12 21.76
C VAL A 31 -4.20 -3.65 22.98
N GLY A 32 -3.96 -2.42 23.46
CA GLY A 32 -4.71 -1.86 24.57
C GLY A 32 -6.19 -1.55 24.25
N LEU A 33 -6.55 -1.42 22.97
CA LEU A 33 -7.93 -1.32 22.50
C LEU A 33 -8.57 -2.71 22.38
N GLU A 34 -7.83 -3.72 21.90
CA GLU A 34 -8.28 -5.11 21.80
C GLU A 34 -8.65 -5.70 23.17
N GLU A 35 -7.85 -5.42 24.21
CA GLU A 35 -8.17 -5.84 25.58
C GLU A 35 -9.41 -5.16 26.17
N LYS A 36 -9.76 -3.96 25.70
CA LYS A 36 -10.88 -3.16 26.22
C LYS A 36 -12.18 -3.31 25.43
N VAL A 37 -12.09 -3.76 24.18
CA VAL A 37 -13.24 -3.90 23.27
C VAL A 37 -13.30 -5.36 22.85
N SER A 38 -14.14 -6.14 23.54
CA SER A 38 -14.22 -7.61 23.44
C SER A 38 -14.56 -8.18 22.06
N SER A 39 -14.77 -7.35 21.06
CA SER A 39 -14.71 -7.67 19.64
C SER A 39 -14.71 -6.33 18.92
N PHE A 40 -13.70 -6.04 18.09
CA PHE A 40 -13.77 -4.90 17.18
C PHE A 40 -15.13 -4.91 16.48
N SER A 41 -15.90 -3.82 16.62
CA SER A 41 -17.23 -3.72 16.00
C SER A 41 -17.09 -4.12 14.52
N PRO A 42 -17.91 -5.04 13.99
CA PRO A 42 -17.82 -5.51 12.61
C PRO A 42 -17.91 -4.38 11.57
N LEU A 43 -18.30 -3.17 12.00
CA LEU A 43 -18.39 -1.95 11.21
C LEU A 43 -17.09 -1.11 11.20
N LEU A 44 -16.21 -1.25 12.19
CA LEU A 44 -15.03 -0.40 12.33
C LEU A 44 -14.02 -0.65 11.20
N PHE A 45 -13.81 -1.93 10.84
CA PHE A 45 -12.91 -2.28 9.73
C PHE A 45 -13.41 -1.76 8.36
N PRO A 46 -14.68 -1.97 7.96
CA PRO A 46 -15.24 -1.34 6.77
C PRO A 46 -15.16 0.19 6.79
N MET A 47 -15.46 0.84 7.92
CA MET A 47 -15.41 2.30 8.04
C MET A 47 -13.99 2.86 7.85
N LEU A 48 -12.99 2.26 8.50
CA LEU A 48 -11.58 2.63 8.30
C LEU A 48 -11.14 2.38 6.85
N THR A 49 -11.61 1.30 6.25
CA THR A 49 -11.30 0.95 4.86
C THR A 49 -11.89 1.97 3.88
N ILE A 50 -13.14 2.40 4.07
CA ILE A 50 -13.78 3.47 3.26
C ILE A 50 -13.03 4.79 3.42
N PHE A 51 -12.71 5.17 4.66
CA PHE A 51 -11.93 6.38 4.93
C PHE A 51 -10.61 6.34 4.16
N LEU A 52 -9.83 5.26 4.33
CA LEU A 52 -8.55 5.10 3.62
C LEU A 52 -8.72 5.12 2.10
N LEU A 53 -9.75 4.46 1.57
CA LEU A 53 -10.05 4.43 0.14
C LEU A 53 -10.23 5.85 -0.41
N VAL A 54 -11.02 6.68 0.28
CA VAL A 54 -11.21 8.09 -0.09
C VAL A 54 -9.88 8.84 -0.05
N PHE A 55 -9.06 8.65 0.99
CA PHE A 55 -7.72 9.25 1.03
C PHE A 55 -6.84 8.83 -0.14
N HIS A 56 -6.85 7.54 -0.50
CA HIS A 56 -6.05 7.04 -1.63
C HIS A 56 -6.50 7.67 -2.95
N LEU A 57 -7.81 7.79 -3.19
CA LEU A 57 -8.33 8.47 -4.37
C LEU A 57 -7.94 9.96 -4.41
N VAL A 58 -8.09 10.66 -3.28
CA VAL A 58 -7.72 12.08 -3.17
C VAL A 58 -6.23 12.25 -3.45
N ILE A 59 -5.36 11.43 -2.86
CA ILE A 59 -3.92 11.45 -3.10
C ILE A 59 -3.60 11.18 -4.57
N ALA A 60 -4.23 10.17 -5.18
CA ALA A 60 -4.06 9.86 -6.60
C ALA A 60 -4.42 11.05 -7.49
N CYS A 61 -5.57 11.68 -7.26
CA CYS A 61 -6.00 12.89 -7.96
C CYS A 61 -4.98 14.02 -7.81
N PHE A 62 -4.48 14.28 -6.59
CA PHE A 62 -3.43 15.29 -6.38
C PHE A 62 -2.13 14.97 -7.12
N MET A 63 -1.73 13.71 -7.23
CA MET A 63 -0.54 13.32 -7.99
C MET A 63 -0.72 13.55 -9.49
N VAL A 64 -1.89 13.18 -10.04
CA VAL A 64 -2.23 13.41 -11.45
C VAL A 64 -2.27 14.90 -11.76
N MET A 65 -2.92 15.71 -10.92
CA MET A 65 -2.97 17.17 -11.09
C MET A 65 -1.56 17.78 -11.09
N LYS A 66 -0.70 17.38 -10.13
CA LYS A 66 0.69 17.85 -10.07
C LYS A 66 1.50 17.46 -11.32
N TYR A 67 1.29 16.26 -11.84
CA TYR A 67 1.93 15.82 -13.07
C TYR A 67 1.40 16.58 -14.30
N TRP A 68 0.11 16.91 -14.33
CA TRP A 68 -0.48 17.70 -15.41
C TRP A 68 0.12 19.09 -15.49
N CYS A 69 0.34 19.74 -14.34
CA CYS A 69 1.00 21.04 -14.25
C CYS A 69 2.51 20.97 -14.59
N ASP A 70 3.20 19.90 -14.20
CA ASP A 70 4.63 19.71 -14.47
C ASP A 70 4.92 18.29 -14.99
N ARG A 71 4.92 18.16 -16.31
CA ARG A 71 5.16 16.89 -17.03
C ARG A 71 6.56 16.32 -16.79
N LYS A 72 7.51 17.08 -16.21
CA LYS A 72 8.85 16.58 -15.85
C LYS A 72 8.81 15.67 -14.62
N ARG A 73 7.75 15.71 -13.83
CA ARG A 73 7.60 14.90 -12.59
C ARG A 73 6.95 13.55 -12.85
N LEU A 74 7.51 12.80 -13.79
CA LEU A 74 6.96 11.52 -14.24
C LEU A 74 6.83 10.47 -13.11
N TYR A 75 7.69 10.53 -12.09
CA TYR A 75 7.61 9.67 -10.90
C TYR A 75 6.26 9.79 -10.15
N LEU A 76 5.59 10.95 -10.22
CA LEU A 76 4.27 11.14 -9.59
C LEU A 76 3.19 10.25 -10.22
N MET A 77 3.35 9.87 -11.50
CA MET A 77 2.39 8.98 -12.15
C MET A 77 2.48 7.56 -11.60
N ALA A 78 3.68 7.05 -11.30
CA ALA A 78 3.81 5.76 -10.61
C ALA A 78 3.10 5.77 -9.25
N PHE A 79 3.20 6.88 -8.49
CA PHE A 79 2.41 7.04 -7.27
C PHE A 79 0.90 7.09 -7.54
N ALA A 80 0.46 7.86 -8.54
CA ALA A 80 -0.96 7.94 -8.87
C ALA A 80 -1.55 6.56 -9.16
N PHE A 81 -0.89 5.75 -10.00
CA PHE A 81 -1.31 4.38 -10.31
C PHE A 81 -1.27 3.44 -9.09
N ALA A 82 -0.31 3.63 -8.18
CA ALA A 82 -0.25 2.87 -6.94
C ALA A 82 -1.49 3.15 -6.10
N TYR A 83 -1.80 4.43 -5.84
CA TYR A 83 -2.95 4.82 -5.03
C TYR A 83 -4.29 4.49 -5.71
N THR A 84 -4.41 4.63 -7.03
CA THR A 84 -5.60 4.23 -7.79
C THR A 84 -5.83 2.73 -7.73
N GLY A 85 -4.82 1.91 -8.01
CA GLY A 85 -4.98 0.46 -7.94
C GLY A 85 -5.19 -0.03 -6.51
N SER A 86 -4.59 0.62 -5.51
CA SER A 86 -4.89 0.38 -4.10
C SER A 86 -6.36 0.67 -3.78
N ALA A 87 -6.90 1.82 -4.22
CA ALA A 87 -8.31 2.14 -4.03
C ALA A 87 -9.24 1.12 -4.69
N MET A 88 -8.92 0.64 -5.90
CA MET A 88 -9.66 -0.45 -6.56
C MET A 88 -9.63 -1.73 -5.72
N LEU A 89 -8.46 -2.18 -5.26
CA LEU A 89 -8.33 -3.37 -4.43
C LEU A 89 -9.04 -3.23 -3.07
N MET A 90 -9.05 -2.03 -2.49
CA MET A 90 -9.82 -1.74 -1.26
C MET A 90 -11.33 -1.80 -1.50
N ALA A 91 -11.82 -1.41 -2.68
CA ALA A 91 -13.21 -1.62 -3.04
C ALA A 91 -13.55 -3.12 -3.12
N GLY A 92 -12.65 -3.95 -3.65
CA GLY A 92 -12.76 -5.41 -3.62
C GLY A 92 -12.75 -5.99 -2.19
N THR A 93 -11.90 -5.43 -1.31
CA THR A 93 -11.96 -5.76 0.12
C THR A 93 -13.33 -5.44 0.70
N LEU A 94 -13.90 -4.26 0.43
CA LEU A 94 -15.22 -3.87 0.92
C LEU A 94 -16.36 -4.74 0.37
N SER A 95 -16.28 -5.20 -0.88
CA SER A 95 -17.27 -6.15 -1.42
C SER A 95 -17.22 -7.51 -0.73
N SER A 96 -16.10 -7.85 -0.07
CA SER A 96 -15.97 -9.06 0.73
C SER A 96 -16.65 -8.96 2.11
N TYR A 97 -17.10 -7.76 2.49
CA TYR A 97 -17.86 -7.46 3.71
C TYR A 97 -19.28 -6.94 3.40
N PRO A 98 -20.14 -7.66 2.65
CA PRO A 98 -21.43 -7.14 2.17
C PRO A 98 -22.37 -6.58 3.27
N ALA A 99 -22.22 -7.06 4.51
CA ALA A 99 -23.01 -6.65 5.67
C ALA A 99 -22.84 -5.17 6.10
N TRP A 100 -21.91 -4.38 5.52
CA TRP A 100 -21.81 -2.94 5.85
C TRP A 100 -22.80 -2.06 5.08
N LEU A 101 -23.28 -2.50 3.90
CA LEU A 101 -24.27 -1.78 3.08
C LEU A 101 -25.71 -2.21 3.38
N ASP A 102 -25.91 -3.51 3.58
CA ASP A 102 -27.23 -4.06 3.82
C ASP A 102 -27.50 -4.17 5.32
N LEU A 103 -28.37 -3.29 5.83
CA LEU A 103 -28.81 -3.29 7.24
C LEU A 103 -29.52 -4.60 7.65
N HIS A 104 -29.80 -5.53 6.74
CA HIS A 104 -30.78 -6.61 6.90
C HIS A 104 -30.35 -8.00 6.40
N GLN A 105 -29.08 -8.29 6.10
CA GLN A 105 -28.69 -9.66 5.72
C GLN A 105 -27.50 -10.24 6.48
N TYR A 106 -27.69 -11.49 6.93
CA TYR A 106 -26.69 -12.44 7.41
C TYR A 106 -25.75 -12.88 6.26
N ASN A 107 -25.13 -11.95 5.55
CA ASN A 107 -24.16 -12.31 4.52
C ASN A 107 -22.82 -12.63 5.19
N VAL A 108 -22.42 -13.90 5.08
CA VAL A 108 -21.18 -14.43 5.63
C VAL A 108 -20.00 -13.67 5.01
N VAL A 109 -19.23 -12.97 5.84
CA VAL A 109 -18.03 -12.24 5.44
C VAL A 109 -17.02 -13.20 4.81
N ASN A 110 -16.44 -12.82 3.66
CA ASN A 110 -15.36 -13.58 3.04
C ASN A 110 -13.99 -12.99 3.43
N TYR A 111 -13.43 -13.51 4.52
CA TYR A 111 -12.11 -13.12 5.02
C TYR A 111 -10.97 -13.56 4.10
N ASN A 112 -11.15 -14.65 3.35
CA ASN A 112 -10.14 -15.13 2.41
C ASN A 112 -9.95 -14.14 1.26
N ASP A 113 -11.05 -13.75 0.59
CA ASP A 113 -11.03 -12.78 -0.49
C ASP A 113 -10.50 -11.42 -0.02
N ALA A 114 -10.90 -10.98 1.18
CA ALA A 114 -10.35 -9.76 1.79
C ALA A 114 -8.82 -9.83 1.94
N MET A 115 -8.27 -10.98 2.34
CA MET A 115 -6.84 -11.19 2.49
C MET A 115 -6.11 -11.27 1.14
N ILE A 116 -6.74 -11.82 0.11
CA ILE A 116 -6.20 -11.83 -1.25
C ILE A 116 -6.07 -10.40 -1.76
N PHE A 117 -7.14 -9.60 -1.70
CA PHE A 117 -7.10 -8.19 -2.08
C PHE A 117 -6.07 -7.39 -1.29
N PHE A 118 -5.95 -7.66 0.02
CA PHE A 118 -4.91 -7.07 0.86
C PHE A 118 -3.50 -7.41 0.36
N THR A 119 -3.23 -8.68 0.06
CA THR A 119 -1.92 -9.16 -0.43
C THR A 119 -1.51 -8.46 -1.72
N PHE A 120 -2.39 -8.48 -2.72
CA PHE A 120 -2.14 -7.86 -4.01
C PHE A 120 -2.03 -6.33 -3.90
N ARG A 121 -2.77 -5.70 -2.98
CA ARG A 121 -2.64 -4.26 -2.70
C ARG A 121 -1.25 -3.91 -2.20
N HIS A 122 -0.74 -4.67 -1.24
CA HIS A 122 0.59 -4.45 -0.67
C HIS A 122 1.70 -4.70 -1.70
N LEU A 123 1.55 -5.72 -2.55
CA LEU A 123 2.47 -6.01 -3.64
C LEU A 123 2.46 -4.89 -4.70
N LEU A 124 1.28 -4.44 -5.13
CA LEU A 124 1.12 -3.36 -6.11
C LEU A 124 1.79 -2.07 -5.62
N MET A 125 1.47 -1.66 -4.39
CA MET A 125 1.94 -0.42 -3.81
C MET A 125 3.46 -0.42 -3.64
N SER A 126 4.04 -1.50 -3.09
CA SER A 126 5.49 -1.62 -2.90
C SER A 126 6.26 -1.50 -4.22
N ILE A 127 5.86 -2.25 -5.25
CA ILE A 127 6.54 -2.23 -6.56
C ILE A 127 6.44 -0.85 -7.24
N LEU A 128 5.27 -0.22 -7.22
CA LEU A 128 5.09 1.10 -7.83
C LEU A 128 5.76 2.22 -7.02
N PHE A 129 5.89 2.07 -5.71
CA PHE A 129 6.65 2.99 -4.87
C PHE A 129 8.15 2.90 -5.13
N ILE A 130 8.70 1.69 -5.27
CA ILE A 130 10.08 1.47 -5.70
C ILE A 130 10.28 2.09 -7.09
N THR A 131 9.36 1.82 -8.03
CA THR A 131 9.41 2.39 -9.39
C THR A 131 9.42 3.92 -9.35
N SER A 132 8.57 4.54 -8.52
CA SER A 132 8.55 5.98 -8.30
C SER A 132 9.88 6.50 -7.74
N ALA A 133 10.48 5.81 -6.77
CA ALA A 133 11.78 6.15 -6.22
C ALA A 133 12.87 6.14 -7.31
N LEU A 134 12.94 5.07 -8.11
CA LEU A 134 13.89 4.96 -9.21
C LEU A 134 13.71 6.07 -10.26
N LEU A 135 12.46 6.39 -10.62
CA LEU A 135 12.13 7.51 -11.51
C LEU A 135 12.54 8.86 -10.91
N TYR A 136 12.39 9.02 -9.60
CA TYR A 136 12.85 10.22 -8.90
C TYR A 136 14.37 10.37 -8.94
N ALA A 137 15.14 9.28 -8.92
CA ALA A 137 16.60 9.31 -9.03
C ALA A 137 17.07 9.88 -10.37
N ILE A 138 16.36 9.55 -11.45
CA ILE A 138 16.72 9.97 -12.82
C ILE A 138 16.00 11.25 -13.28
N ARG A 139 15.23 11.92 -12.40
CA ARG A 139 14.35 13.06 -12.74
C ARG A 139 15.04 14.27 -13.41
N ASN A 140 16.35 14.44 -13.20
CA ASN A 140 17.10 15.57 -13.74
C ASN A 140 17.59 15.31 -15.18
N LYS A 141 17.43 14.09 -15.70
CA LYS A 141 17.80 13.75 -17.07
C LYS A 141 16.65 14.11 -18.03
N PRO A 142 16.92 14.65 -19.23
CA PRO A 142 15.89 14.84 -20.23
C PRO A 142 15.40 13.48 -20.72
N LEU A 143 14.18 13.11 -20.34
CA LEU A 143 13.56 11.86 -20.74
C LEU A 143 12.86 12.02 -22.10
N SER A 144 13.02 11.04 -22.98
CA SER A 144 12.37 11.03 -24.30
C SER A 144 10.86 10.88 -24.17
N ARG A 145 10.10 11.47 -25.10
CA ARG A 145 8.63 11.30 -25.18
C ARG A 145 8.22 9.83 -25.31
N ARG A 146 9.03 9.00 -25.97
CA ARG A 146 8.81 7.54 -26.07
C ARG A 146 8.94 6.86 -24.70
N PHE A 147 9.91 7.29 -23.89
CA PHE A 147 10.08 6.78 -22.52
C PHE A 147 8.89 7.15 -21.64
N HIS A 148 8.40 8.40 -21.75
CA HIS A 148 7.19 8.83 -21.03
C HIS A 148 5.99 7.95 -21.36
N PHE A 149 5.72 7.74 -22.65
CA PHE A 149 4.60 6.90 -23.09
C PHE A 149 4.78 5.44 -22.67
N SER A 150 5.96 4.86 -22.89
CA SER A 150 6.26 3.48 -22.51
C SER A 150 6.11 3.25 -21.01
N LEU A 151 6.56 4.20 -20.19
CA LEU A 151 6.42 4.09 -18.75
C LEU A 151 4.95 4.17 -18.34
N LEU A 152 4.20 5.16 -18.84
CA LEU A 152 2.76 5.30 -18.53
C LEU A 152 1.97 4.05 -18.91
N PHE A 153 2.25 3.50 -20.10
CA PHE A 153 1.68 2.25 -20.54
C PHE A 153 2.08 1.09 -19.61
N GLY A 154 3.36 0.99 -19.26
CA GLY A 154 3.88 -0.07 -18.38
C GLY A 154 3.26 -0.04 -16.98
N VAL A 155 3.20 1.13 -16.33
CA VAL A 155 2.59 1.23 -14.98
C VAL A 155 1.08 1.00 -15.03
N SER A 156 0.39 1.46 -16.08
CA SER A 156 -1.04 1.21 -16.26
C SER A 156 -1.33 -0.27 -16.48
N LEU A 157 -0.59 -0.91 -17.39
CA LEU A 157 -0.73 -2.33 -17.69
C LEU A 157 -0.44 -3.17 -16.45
N PHE A 158 0.64 -2.87 -15.73
CA PHE A 158 0.97 -3.54 -14.49
C PHE A 158 -0.15 -3.43 -13.45
N THR A 159 -0.69 -2.23 -13.22
CA THR A 159 -1.81 -2.03 -12.29
C THR A 159 -3.03 -2.86 -12.71
N VAL A 160 -3.41 -2.81 -13.98
CA VAL A 160 -4.55 -3.58 -14.50
C VAL A 160 -4.34 -5.08 -14.33
N VAL A 161 -3.14 -5.60 -14.62
CA VAL A 161 -2.81 -7.01 -14.45
C VAL A 161 -2.91 -7.43 -12.99
N ILE A 162 -2.34 -6.67 -12.06
CA ILE A 162 -2.39 -7.00 -10.63
C ILE A 162 -3.84 -6.98 -10.10
N VAL A 163 -4.63 -5.98 -10.49
CA VAL A 163 -6.05 -5.93 -10.14
C VAL A 163 -6.79 -7.13 -10.72
N MET A 164 -6.61 -7.45 -12.01
CA MET A 164 -7.26 -8.63 -12.59
C MET A 164 -6.85 -9.94 -11.91
N LEU A 165 -5.55 -10.12 -11.61
CA LEU A 165 -5.08 -11.29 -10.89
C LEU A 165 -5.76 -11.41 -9.52
N ALA A 166 -5.84 -10.32 -8.75
CA ALA A 166 -6.52 -10.34 -7.46
C ALA A 166 -7.98 -10.79 -7.57
N TRP A 167 -8.69 -10.37 -8.62
CA TRP A 167 -10.06 -10.81 -8.90
C TRP A 167 -10.16 -12.26 -9.34
N ILE A 168 -9.20 -12.76 -10.12
CA ILE A 168 -9.16 -14.17 -10.58
C ILE A 168 -8.87 -15.12 -9.41
N TYR A 169 -7.94 -14.74 -8.52
CA TYR A 169 -7.57 -15.51 -7.33
C TYR A 169 -8.63 -15.44 -6.22
N SER A 170 -9.40 -14.35 -6.16
CA SER A 170 -10.65 -14.29 -5.37
C SER A 170 -11.62 -15.35 -5.89
N SER A 171 -12.58 -15.74 -5.05
CA SER A 171 -13.53 -16.85 -5.22
C SER A 171 -14.38 -16.86 -6.50
N CYS A 172 -14.10 -15.99 -7.47
CA CYS A 172 -14.68 -15.93 -8.81
C CYS A 172 -14.24 -17.10 -9.74
N SER A 173 -13.15 -17.81 -9.46
CA SER A 173 -12.74 -18.97 -10.27
C SER A 173 -12.33 -20.20 -9.43
N PRO A 174 -12.96 -21.38 -9.62
CA PRO A 174 -12.65 -22.59 -8.84
C PRO A 174 -11.33 -23.28 -9.26
N LEU A 175 -10.70 -22.83 -10.34
CA LEU A 175 -9.46 -23.41 -10.88
C LEU A 175 -8.18 -22.81 -10.28
N LEU A 176 -8.27 -21.64 -9.64
CA LEU A 176 -7.13 -20.89 -9.10
C LEU A 176 -7.50 -20.22 -7.77
N SER A 177 -8.05 -20.99 -6.81
CA SER A 177 -8.32 -20.47 -5.47
C SER A 177 -7.05 -20.46 -4.62
N LEU A 178 -6.73 -19.30 -4.05
CA LEU A 178 -5.63 -19.13 -3.11
C LEU A 178 -6.22 -19.07 -1.69
N ASP A 179 -6.03 -20.14 -0.91
CA ASP A 179 -6.53 -20.19 0.47
C ASP A 179 -5.51 -19.62 1.45
N LEU A 180 -5.76 -18.40 1.91
CA LEU A 180 -4.94 -17.67 2.88
C LEU A 180 -5.50 -17.72 4.29
N VAL A 181 -6.83 -17.68 4.40
CA VAL A 181 -7.57 -17.71 5.67
C VAL A 181 -8.72 -18.68 5.53
N ASP A 182 -8.86 -19.56 6.51
CA ASP A 182 -10.05 -20.39 6.63
C ASP A 182 -11.21 -19.52 7.10
N ASN A 183 -12.26 -19.47 6.30
CA ASN A 183 -13.41 -18.61 6.53
C ASN A 183 -14.28 -19.08 7.70
N GLU A 184 -14.24 -20.38 8.05
CA GLU A 184 -15.01 -20.94 9.15
C GLU A 184 -14.27 -20.81 10.49
N THR A 185 -13.00 -21.21 10.52
CA THR A 185 -12.20 -21.17 11.76
C THR A 185 -11.53 -19.82 12.01
N ARG A 186 -11.54 -18.92 11.03
CA ARG A 186 -10.82 -17.62 11.03
C ARG A 186 -9.32 -17.76 11.27
N HIS A 187 -8.77 -18.96 11.14
CA HIS A 187 -7.36 -19.21 11.30
C HIS A 187 -6.62 -18.97 9.99
N TYR A 188 -5.53 -18.21 10.06
CA TYR A 188 -4.62 -18.05 8.95
C TYR A 188 -3.97 -19.39 8.57
N MET A 189 -3.95 -19.68 7.27
CA MET A 189 -3.28 -20.86 6.74
C MET A 189 -1.75 -20.76 6.88
N LEU A 190 -1.08 -21.91 6.83
CA LEU A 190 0.37 -21.99 6.98
C LEU A 190 1.12 -21.17 5.91
N LEU A 191 0.59 -21.15 4.68
CA LEU A 191 1.13 -20.39 3.54
C LEU A 191 1.17 -18.89 3.85
N TRP A 192 0.10 -18.35 4.43
CA TRP A 192 0.05 -16.97 4.87
C TRP A 192 1.10 -16.69 5.95
N LYS A 193 1.08 -17.48 7.04
CA LYS A 193 1.92 -17.24 8.22
C LYS A 193 3.42 -17.34 7.93
N LYS A 194 3.84 -18.30 7.11
CA LYS A 194 5.28 -18.60 6.90
C LYS A 194 5.88 -17.94 5.66
N ALA A 195 5.10 -17.77 4.59
CA ALA A 195 5.64 -17.33 3.31
C ALA A 195 5.17 -15.92 2.95
N ILE A 196 3.86 -15.72 2.82
CA ILE A 196 3.32 -14.49 2.22
C ILE A 196 3.50 -13.30 3.16
N SER A 197 3.18 -13.43 4.45
CA SER A 197 3.36 -12.35 5.42
C SER A 197 4.82 -11.91 5.53
N VAL A 198 5.74 -12.87 5.64
CA VAL A 198 7.19 -12.62 5.72
C VAL A 198 7.69 -11.96 4.44
N ALA A 199 7.28 -12.45 3.26
CA ALA A 199 7.65 -11.87 1.99
C ALA A 199 7.16 -10.41 1.87
N LEU A 200 5.92 -10.13 2.27
CA LEU A 200 5.37 -8.78 2.28
C LEU A 200 6.16 -7.85 3.20
N ILE A 201 6.48 -8.27 4.42
CA ILE A 201 7.30 -7.48 5.36
C ILE A 201 8.65 -7.16 4.72
N VAL A 202 9.33 -8.16 4.14
CA VAL A 202 10.62 -7.95 3.45
C VAL A 202 10.49 -6.95 2.30
N PHE A 203 9.45 -7.09 1.46
CA PHE A 203 9.19 -6.15 0.35
C PHE A 203 8.98 -4.72 0.83
N TRP A 204 8.24 -4.54 1.92
CA TRP A 204 7.97 -3.22 2.48
C TRP A 204 9.20 -2.62 3.16
N VAL A 205 10.02 -3.41 3.85
CA VAL A 205 11.33 -2.96 4.38
C VAL A 205 12.25 -2.51 3.24
N VAL A 206 12.33 -3.27 2.15
CA VAL A 206 13.11 -2.92 0.96
C VAL A 206 12.57 -1.64 0.31
N THR A 207 11.25 -1.49 0.23
CA THR A 207 10.59 -0.30 -0.32
C THR A 207 10.94 0.94 0.50
N LEU A 208 10.81 0.84 1.83
CA LEU A 208 11.14 1.92 2.77
C LEU A 208 12.61 2.30 2.67
N ALA A 209 13.51 1.32 2.66
CA ALA A 209 14.95 1.56 2.51
C ALA A 209 15.27 2.26 1.18
N THR A 210 14.70 1.78 0.08
CA THR A 210 14.89 2.34 -1.27
C THR A 210 14.42 3.80 -1.32
N LEU A 211 13.22 4.08 -0.80
CA LEU A 211 12.69 5.43 -0.73
C LEU A 211 13.58 6.34 0.12
N MET A 212 14.00 5.91 1.31
CA MET A 212 14.89 6.72 2.17
C MET A 212 16.22 7.04 1.47
N ILE A 213 16.88 6.03 0.89
CA ILE A 213 18.20 6.17 0.25
C ILE A 213 18.13 7.13 -0.95
N ILE A 214 17.12 6.97 -1.81
CA ILE A 214 17.04 7.73 -3.06
C ILE A 214 16.49 9.14 -2.83
N THR A 215 15.41 9.26 -2.06
CA THR A 215 14.69 10.53 -1.90
C THR A 215 15.37 11.45 -0.89
N ARG A 216 16.21 10.85 -0.05
CA ARG A 216 16.90 11.49 1.06
C ARG A 216 15.98 12.19 2.06
N VAL A 217 14.69 11.87 2.04
CA VAL A 217 13.65 12.50 2.87
C VAL A 217 13.66 14.04 2.72
N ARG A 218 14.12 14.55 1.57
CA ARG A 218 14.50 15.95 1.42
C ARG A 218 13.30 16.91 1.34
N ASN A 219 12.10 16.40 1.13
CA ASN A 219 10.88 17.20 1.00
C ASN A 219 9.76 16.59 1.84
N MET A 220 8.84 17.42 2.34
CA MET A 220 7.68 16.98 3.15
C MET A 220 6.84 15.92 2.44
N PHE A 221 6.81 15.94 1.11
CA PHE A 221 6.19 14.88 0.32
C PHE A 221 6.79 13.50 0.58
N TRP A 222 8.12 13.40 0.65
CA TRP A 222 8.83 12.13 0.92
C TRP A 222 8.84 11.77 2.39
N VAL A 223 8.83 12.76 3.28
CA VAL A 223 8.59 12.56 4.73
C VAL A 223 7.23 11.90 4.93
N GLY A 224 6.17 12.49 4.37
CA GLY A 224 4.81 11.96 4.45
C GLY A 224 4.70 10.59 3.78
N GLY A 225 5.24 10.43 2.57
CA GLY A 225 5.24 9.15 1.86
C GLY A 225 5.93 8.03 2.66
N ASN A 226 7.10 8.30 3.24
CA ASN A 226 7.80 7.30 4.05
C ASN A 226 7.09 7.03 5.38
N LEU A 227 6.45 8.03 6.00
CA LEU A 227 5.63 7.80 7.20
C LEU A 227 4.44 6.89 6.88
N PHE A 228 3.75 7.12 5.76
CA PHE A 228 2.68 6.22 5.31
C PHE A 228 3.19 4.80 5.07
N VAL A 229 4.34 4.65 4.41
CA VAL A 229 4.98 3.33 4.18
C VAL A 229 5.30 2.62 5.50
N SER A 230 5.82 3.35 6.49
CA SER A 230 6.14 2.80 7.80
C SER A 230 4.91 2.38 8.60
N VAL A 231 3.79 3.11 8.49
CA VAL A 231 2.53 2.77 9.17
C VAL A 231 1.84 1.56 8.52
N ILE A 232 2.12 1.30 7.24
CA ILE A 232 1.58 0.17 6.47
C ILE A 232 2.41 -1.12 6.65
N LEU A 233 3.67 -1.00 7.10
CA LEU A 233 4.60 -2.10 7.41
C LEU A 233 4.17 -2.86 8.67
#